data_AF-A0A7Y2DR75-F1
#
_entry.id   AF-A0A7Y2DR75-F1
#
_cell.length_a   1.000
_cell.length_b   1.000
_cell.length_c   1.000
_cell.angle_alpha   90.00
_cell.angle_beta   90.00
_cell.angle_gamma   90.00
#
_symmetry.space_group_name_H-M   'P 1'
#
loop_
_entity.id
_entity.type
_entity.pdbx_description
1 polymer ?
#
loop_
_entity_poly.entity_id
_entity_poly.type
_entity_poly.pdbx_seq_one_letter_code
_entity_poly.pdbx_strand_id
1 'polypeptide(L)'
;MTQKLLTVTEVGKILDLKPARIYELTRERKIPFVQIGERQYRYSEAALMRWIDNGGNKNSENAEEVTISNPGLADSRYLGGQDR
;
A
#
# COMPACT_ATOMS: atom_id res chain seq x y z
N MET A 1 -24.16 5.08 -14.66
CA MET A 1 -22.98 4.74 -13.83
C MET A 1 -21.74 5.27 -14.54
N THR A 2 -21.13 6.34 -14.03
CA THR A 2 -19.98 7.04 -14.64
C THR A 2 -18.69 6.26 -14.32
N GLN A 3 -18.07 5.63 -15.32
CA GLN A 3 -16.79 4.94 -15.15
C GLN A 3 -15.67 5.97 -14.97
N LYS A 4 -15.23 6.22 -13.73
CA LYS A 4 -14.10 7.12 -13.46
C LYS A 4 -12.80 6.43 -13.85
N LEU A 5 -12.04 7.09 -14.72
CA LEU A 5 -10.73 6.64 -15.19
C LEU A 5 -9.63 7.38 -14.44
N LEU A 6 -9.07 6.70 -13.46
CA LEU A 6 -7.96 7.16 -12.63
C LEU A 6 -6.65 7.17 -13.40
N THR A 7 -5.81 8.11 -13.03
CA THR A 7 -4.41 8.21 -13.45
C THR A 7 -3.49 7.37 -12.55
N VAL A 8 -2.25 7.14 -12.99
CA VAL A 8 -1.25 6.42 -12.19
C VAL A 8 -1.07 7.03 -10.80
N THR A 9 -1.12 8.36 -10.71
CA THR A 9 -0.94 9.11 -9.45
C THR A 9 -2.09 8.88 -8.49
N GLU A 10 -3.32 8.83 -8.99
CA GLU A 10 -4.50 8.53 -8.17
C GLU A 10 -4.50 7.08 -7.69
N VAL A 11 -4.14 6.13 -8.56
CA VAL A 11 -3.99 4.72 -8.16
C VAL A 11 -2.92 4.57 -7.09
N GLY A 12 -1.82 5.32 -7.19
CA GLY A 12 -0.75 5.30 -6.19
C GLY A 12 -1.19 5.78 -4.83
N LYS A 13 -2.10 6.74 -4.76
CA LYS A 13 -2.70 7.18 -3.48
C LYS A 13 -3.62 6.13 -2.87
N ILE A 14 -4.28 5.29 -3.70
CA ILE A 14 -5.18 4.24 -3.22
C ILE A 14 -4.41 3.03 -2.71
N LEU A 15 -3.38 2.62 -3.44
CA LEU A 15 -2.55 1.46 -3.10
C LEU A 15 -1.37 1.80 -2.18
N ASP A 16 -1.18 3.09 -1.86
CA ASP A 16 0.00 3.63 -1.19
C ASP A 16 1.33 3.22 -1.86
N LEU A 17 1.33 3.19 -3.20
CA LEU A 17 2.49 2.77 -4.01
C LEU A 17 3.05 3.92 -4.83
N LYS A 18 4.38 3.89 -5.02
CA LYS A 18 5.07 4.83 -5.90
C LYS A 18 4.62 4.64 -7.36
N PRO A 19 4.48 5.72 -8.16
CA PRO A 19 4.10 5.66 -9.57
C PRO A 19 4.93 4.65 -10.39
N ALA A 20 6.24 4.59 -10.14
CA ALA A 20 7.15 3.65 -10.80
C ALA A 20 6.71 2.19 -10.58
N ARG A 21 6.34 1.82 -9.35
CA ARG A 21 5.88 0.48 -9.01
C ARG A 21 4.56 0.14 -9.71
N ILE A 22 3.67 1.11 -9.86
CA ILE A 22 2.41 0.93 -10.59
C ILE A 22 2.69 0.66 -12.07
N TYR A 23 3.62 1.40 -12.68
CA TYR A 23 4.04 1.12 -14.07
C TYR A 23 4.61 -0.27 -14.24
N GLU A 24 5.44 -0.74 -13.29
CA GLU A 24 5.93 -2.13 -13.29
C GLU A 24 4.76 -3.12 -13.23
N LEU A 25 3.85 -2.97 -12.28
CA LEU A 25 2.68 -3.84 -12.14
C LEU A 25 1.77 -3.81 -13.38
N THR A 26 1.69 -2.66 -14.07
CA THR A 26 0.94 -2.52 -15.32
C THR A 26 1.61 -3.28 -16.45
N ARG A 27 2.94 -3.16 -16.57
CA ARG A 27 3.73 -3.91 -17.57
C ARG A 27 3.67 -5.41 -17.32
N GLU A 28 3.68 -5.82 -16.06
CA GLU A 28 3.50 -7.20 -15.60
C GLU A 28 2.05 -7.68 -15.68
N ARG A 29 1.10 -6.82 -16.07
CA ARG A 29 -0.34 -7.09 -16.15
C ARG A 29 -0.96 -7.62 -14.85
N LYS A 30 -0.39 -7.22 -13.71
CA LYS A 30 -0.84 -7.60 -12.36
C LYS A 30 -1.99 -6.74 -11.83
N ILE A 31 -2.21 -5.57 -12.43
CA ILE A 31 -3.31 -4.67 -12.11
C ILE A 31 -4.20 -4.43 -13.32
N PRO A 32 -5.52 -4.22 -13.13
CA PRO A 32 -6.44 -3.95 -14.24
C PRO A 32 -6.17 -2.56 -14.82
N PHE A 33 -5.77 -2.50 -16.08
CA PHE A 33 -5.54 -1.25 -16.81
C PHE A 33 -6.36 -1.19 -18.10
N VAL A 34 -6.61 0.03 -18.55
CA VAL A 34 -7.25 0.37 -19.81
C VAL A 34 -6.25 1.19 -20.61
N GLN A 35 -5.89 0.70 -21.78
CA GLN A 35 -5.03 1.44 -22.71
C GLN A 35 -5.90 2.39 -23.54
N ILE A 36 -5.60 3.68 -23.50
CA ILE A 36 -6.22 4.71 -24.33
C ILE A 36 -5.18 5.18 -25.36
N GLY A 37 -5.40 4.77 -26.61
CA GLY A 37 -4.46 5.04 -27.71
C GLY A 37 -3.13 4.29 -27.58
N GLU A 38 -2.06 4.83 -28.14
CA GLU A 38 -0.79 4.11 -28.23
C GLU A 38 0.08 4.19 -26.96
N ARG A 39 -0.14 5.19 -26.09
CA ARG A 39 0.81 5.50 -25.00
C ARG A 39 0.19 5.83 -23.64
N GLN A 40 -1.14 5.91 -23.52
CA GLN A 40 -1.77 6.30 -22.26
C GLN A 40 -2.41 5.11 -21.56
N TYR A 41 -2.01 4.88 -20.30
CA TYR A 41 -2.63 3.89 -19.42
C TYR A 41 -3.56 4.60 -18.44
N ARG A 42 -4.79 4.10 -18.33
CA ARG A 42 -5.82 4.56 -17.39
C ARG A 42 -6.31 3.38 -16.56
N TYR A 43 -6.86 3.66 -15.39
CA TYR A 43 -7.33 2.63 -14.48
C TYR A 43 -8.78 2.90 -14.13
N SER A 44 -9.67 1.93 -14.39
CA SER A 44 -11.05 2.06 -13.92
C SER A 44 -11.09 1.89 -12.41
N GLU A 45 -11.65 2.86 -11.70
CA GLU A 45 -11.81 2.81 -10.25
C GLU A 45 -12.58 1.56 -9.81
N ALA A 46 -13.66 1.23 -10.51
CA ALA A 46 -14.48 0.05 -10.21
C ALA A 46 -13.70 -1.25 -10.43
N ALA A 47 -12.91 -1.34 -11.51
CA ALA A 47 -12.09 -2.53 -11.77
C ALA A 47 -10.98 -2.68 -10.72
N LEU A 48 -10.37 -1.56 -10.32
CA LEU A 48 -9.33 -1.54 -9.29
C LEU A 48 -9.87 -1.97 -7.93
N MET A 49 -11.01 -1.41 -7.48
CA MET A 49 -11.63 -1.80 -6.22
C MET A 49 -12.00 -3.28 -6.20
N ARG A 50 -12.59 -3.80 -7.29
CA ARG A 50 -12.89 -5.23 -7.41
C ARG A 50 -11.63 -6.08 -7.35
N TRP A 51 -10.53 -5.63 -7.95
CA TRP A 51 -9.27 -6.35 -7.90
C TRP A 51 -8.68 -6.38 -6.47
N ILE A 52 -8.77 -5.27 -5.73
CA ILE A 52 -8.39 -5.22 -4.31
C ILE A 52 -9.23 -6.20 -3.50
N ASP A 53 -10.56 -6.19 -3.69
CA ASP A 53 -11.51 -7.07 -3.00
C ASP A 53 -11.25 -8.56 -3.26
N ASN A 54 -10.77 -8.91 -4.46
CA ASN A 54 -10.37 -10.27 -4.81
C ASN A 54 -9.00 -10.70 -4.23
N GLY A 55 -8.41 -9.90 -3.34
CA GLY A 55 -7.15 -10.18 -2.67
C GLY A 55 -5.91 -9.61 -3.37
N GLY A 56 -6.10 -8.70 -4.34
CA GLY A 56 -5.01 -7.99 -5.02
C GLY A 56 -3.98 -8.90 -5.69
N ASN A 57 -2.75 -8.40 -5.82
CA ASN A 57 -1.61 -9.21 -6.24
C ASN A 57 -1.14 -10.02 -5.03
N LYS A 58 -1.47 -11.32 -5.00
CA LYS A 58 -1.06 -12.28 -3.95
C LYS A 58 0.46 -12.50 -3.94
N ASN A 59 1.20 -11.46 -3.60
CA ASN A 59 2.63 -11.51 -3.35
C ASN A 59 2.90 -10.76 -2.04
N SER A 60 2.25 -11.22 -0.98
CA SER A 60 2.51 -10.83 0.38
C SER A 60 3.50 -11.82 1.00
N GLU A 61 4.79 -11.60 0.75
CA GLU A 61 5.80 -11.94 1.74
C GLU A 61 6.07 -10.64 2.53
N ASN A 62 5.70 -10.64 3.81
CA ASN A 62 6.06 -9.67 4.85
C ASN A 62 5.58 -8.22 4.68
N ALA A 63 4.53 -7.83 5.42
CA ALA A 63 4.51 -6.54 6.13
C ALA A 63 3.30 -6.39 7.09
N GLU A 64 2.95 -7.37 7.93
CA GLU A 64 2.10 -7.08 9.12
C GLU A 64 2.48 -7.97 10.30
N GLU A 65 3.54 -7.58 11.01
CA GLU A 65 3.57 -7.74 12.46
C GLU A 65 4.10 -6.43 13.06
N VAL A 66 3.22 -5.42 13.13
CA VAL A 66 3.45 -4.25 13.98
C VAL A 66 2.97 -4.65 15.37
N THR A 67 3.83 -5.31 16.13
CA THR A 67 3.63 -5.62 17.55
C THR A 67 3.72 -4.33 18.35
N ILE A 68 2.66 -3.51 18.36
CA ILE A 68 2.45 -2.54 19.43
C ILE A 68 1.81 -3.30 20.59
N SER A 69 2.62 -4.15 21.22
CA SER A 69 2.37 -4.59 22.60
C SER A 69 3.38 -3.84 23.44
N ASN A 70 2.99 -2.69 23.96
CA ASN A 70 3.74 -1.90 24.93
C ASN A 70 3.83 -2.69 26.25
N PRO A 71 4.97 -3.29 26.62
CA PRO A 71 5.10 -3.98 27.88
C PRO A 71 5.91 -3.09 28.82
N GLY A 72 5.21 -2.39 29.72
CA GLY A 72 5.79 -2.00 31.00
C GLY A 72 6.58 -0.71 31.01
N LEU A 73 5.87 0.42 30.99
CA LEU A 73 6.29 1.57 31.79
C LEU A 73 6.03 1.23 33.27
N ALA A 74 6.89 0.39 33.84
CA ALA A 74 7.04 0.25 35.29
C ALA A 74 8.35 0.94 35.65
N ASP A 75 8.24 2.24 35.90
CA ASP A 75 9.27 3.06 36.51
C ASP A 75 9.62 2.47 37.89
N SER A 76 10.71 1.71 37.95
CA SER A 76 11.27 1.22 39.20
C SER A 76 12.75 0.95 39.01
N ARG A 77 13.57 2.01 39.19
CA ARG A 77 14.93 2.00 39.75
C ARG A 77 15.65 3.33 39.44
N TYR A 78 15.28 4.39 40.15
CA TYR A 78 16.21 5.45 40.52
C TYR A 78 16.38 5.44 42.04
N LEU A 79 17.28 4.59 42.51
CA LEU A 79 17.92 4.69 43.83
C LEU A 79 19.39 4.34 43.63
N GLY A 80 20.11 5.25 42.97
CA GLY A 80 21.56 5.31 43.02
C GLY A 80 21.94 6.11 44.26
N GLY A 81 22.40 5.39 45.30
CA GLY A 81 22.86 5.98 46.55
C GLY A 81 24.03 6.94 46.35
N GLN A 82 24.06 8.00 47.16
CA GLN A 82 25.25 8.78 47.42
C GLN A 82 26.25 7.88 48.14
N ASP A 83 27.39 7.59 47.50
CA ASP A 83 28.56 7.08 48.19
C ASP A 83 29.48 8.28 48.51
N ARG A 84 29.67 8.46 49.82
CA ARG A 84 30.69 9.21 50.59
C ARG A 84 31.46 10.37 49.96
#